data_AF-A0A523H717-F1
#
_entry.id   AF-A0A523H717-F1
#
_cell.length_a   1.000
_cell.length_b   1.000
_cell.length_c   1.000
_cell.angle_alpha   90.00
_cell.angle_beta   90.00
_cell.angle_gamma   90.00
#
_symmetry.space_group_name_H-M   'P 1'
#
loop_
_entity.id
_entity.type
_entity.pdbx_description
1 polymer ?
#
loop_
_entity_poly.entity_id
_entity_poly.type
_entity_poly.pdbx_seq_one_letter_code
_entity_poly.pdbx_strand_id
1 'polypeptide(L)'
;MLPTVRISRQQYPFNCAVLPIGQKGAVLMVLLTILVLGTMSTLVISLTGSSNRVAEQDMKTAKALAHAKEALIAHAVSVLLPTAPSALTTARPGDLPCPALDSGGIASISCGDAAGTTGQSVRLGRLPWKTLG
;
A
#
# COMPACT_ATOMS: atom_id res chain seq x y z
N MET A 1 -90.81 -20.15 28.16
CA MET A 1 -89.98 -19.35 27.23
C MET A 1 -88.72 -18.94 27.99
N LEU A 2 -87.61 -19.67 27.82
CA LEU A 2 -86.33 -19.46 28.50
C LEU A 2 -85.43 -18.57 27.63
N PRO A 3 -84.86 -17.47 28.16
CA PRO A 3 -83.71 -16.85 27.52
C PRO A 3 -82.40 -17.44 28.05
N THR A 4 -81.58 -17.87 27.10
CA THR A 4 -80.26 -18.48 27.24
C THR A 4 -79.20 -17.47 27.69
N VAL A 5 -78.52 -17.77 28.79
CA VAL A 5 -77.33 -17.04 29.27
C VAL A 5 -76.11 -17.52 28.47
N ARG A 6 -75.51 -16.62 27.68
CA ARG A 6 -74.33 -16.89 26.86
C ARG A 6 -73.06 -16.63 27.69
N ILE A 7 -72.37 -17.69 28.09
CA ILE A 7 -71.08 -17.63 28.80
C ILE A 7 -69.99 -17.24 27.79
N SER A 8 -69.35 -16.09 28.01
CA SER A 8 -68.21 -15.64 27.21
C SER A 8 -66.94 -16.34 27.69
N ARG A 9 -66.34 -17.18 26.84
CA ARG A 9 -65.04 -17.81 27.11
C ARG A 9 -63.91 -16.79 26.91
N GLN A 10 -62.98 -16.79 27.87
CA GLN A 10 -61.70 -16.10 27.75
C GLN A 10 -60.82 -16.74 26.67
N GLN A 11 -60.25 -15.91 25.81
CA GLN A 11 -59.13 -16.26 24.94
C GLN A 11 -57.95 -15.35 25.32
N TYR A 12 -57.11 -15.80 26.24
CA TYR A 12 -55.72 -15.31 26.31
C TYR A 12 -54.90 -16.18 25.35
N PRO A 13 -54.28 -15.63 24.29
CA PRO A 13 -53.20 -16.35 23.64
C PRO A 13 -52.02 -16.33 24.61
N PHE A 14 -51.83 -17.44 25.33
CA PHE A 14 -50.57 -17.77 25.95
C PHE A 14 -49.50 -17.71 24.85
N ASN A 15 -48.60 -16.74 24.94
CA ASN A 15 -47.36 -16.75 24.17
C ASN A 15 -46.65 -18.05 24.52
N CYS A 16 -46.72 -19.03 23.62
CA CYS A 16 -45.87 -20.20 23.63
C CYS A 16 -44.43 -19.72 23.43
N ALA A 17 -43.74 -19.45 24.54
CA ALA A 17 -42.30 -19.40 24.55
C ALA A 17 -41.80 -20.76 24.04
N VAL A 18 -41.25 -20.77 22.82
CA VAL A 18 -40.47 -21.88 22.30
C VAL A 18 -39.22 -21.96 23.17
N LEU A 19 -39.27 -22.78 24.22
CA LEU A 19 -38.07 -23.20 24.93
C LEU A 19 -37.40 -24.28 24.06
N PRO A 20 -36.18 -24.04 23.54
CA PRO A 20 -35.53 -24.99 22.67
C PRO A 20 -35.16 -26.24 23.47
N ILE A 21 -35.82 -27.35 23.14
CA ILE A 21 -35.48 -28.70 23.59
C ILE A 21 -34.07 -29.01 23.06
N GLY A 22 -33.16 -29.44 23.94
CA GLY A 22 -31.71 -29.45 23.74
C GLY A 22 -31.21 -30.02 22.41
N GLN A 23 -31.00 -29.14 21.43
CA GLN A 23 -30.36 -29.47 20.16
C GLN A 23 -28.84 -29.34 20.28
N LYS A 24 -28.21 -30.24 21.05
CA LYS A 24 -26.73 -30.31 21.13
C LYS A 24 -26.09 -30.48 19.75
N GLY A 25 -26.79 -31.15 18.81
CA GLY A 25 -26.34 -31.33 17.43
C GLY A 25 -26.38 -30.05 16.58
N ALA A 26 -27.41 -29.19 16.76
CA ALA A 26 -27.50 -27.94 16.02
C ALA A 26 -26.44 -26.94 16.48
N VAL A 27 -26.13 -26.90 17.78
CA VAL A 27 -25.04 -26.07 18.33
C VAL A 27 -23.69 -26.48 17.71
N LEU A 28 -23.43 -27.78 17.56
CA LEU A 28 -22.20 -28.26 16.93
C LEU A 28 -22.12 -27.88 15.45
N MET A 29 -23.23 -27.95 14.70
CA MET A 29 -23.28 -27.50 13.30
C MET A 29 -23.06 -25.99 13.16
N VAL A 30 -23.64 -25.18 14.05
CA VAL A 30 -23.43 -23.72 14.05
C VAL A 30 -21.97 -23.38 14.40
N LEU A 31 -21.38 -24.05 15.39
CA LEU A 31 -19.96 -23.84 15.73
C LEU A 31 -19.03 -24.18 14.56
N LEU A 32 -19.30 -25.29 13.86
CA LEU A 32 -18.49 -25.77 12.74
C LEU A 32 -18.59 -24.82 11.54
N THR A 33 -19.80 -24.31 11.24
CA THR A 33 -19.99 -23.32 10.17
C THR A 33 -19.27 -22.00 10.47
N ILE A 34 -19.32 -21.51 11.72
CA ILE A 34 -18.56 -20.31 12.12
C ILE A 34 -17.06 -20.55 11.98
N LEU A 35 -16.56 -21.74 12.34
CA LEU A 35 -15.15 -22.07 12.22
C LEU A 35 -14.69 -22.11 10.76
N VAL A 36 -15.48 -22.73 9.87
CA VAL A 36 -15.19 -22.79 8.43
C VAL A 36 -15.25 -21.39 7.79
N LEU A 37 -16.26 -20.59 8.11
CA LEU A 37 -16.37 -19.21 7.59
C LEU A 37 -15.25 -18.32 8.14
N GLY A 38 -14.88 -18.50 9.41
CA GLY A 38 -13.79 -17.78 10.06
C GLY A 38 -12.42 -18.08 9.45
N THR A 39 -12.11 -19.36 9.20
CA THR A 39 -10.84 -19.74 8.56
C THR A 39 -10.79 -19.29 7.09
N MET A 40 -11.90 -19.39 6.35
CA MET A 40 -11.93 -18.95 4.96
C MET A 40 -11.77 -17.43 4.83
N SER A 41 -12.46 -16.65 5.67
CA SER A 41 -12.38 -15.19 5.65
C SER A 41 -11.00 -14.68 6.05
N THR A 42 -10.37 -15.26 7.08
CA THR A 42 -9.02 -14.88 7.50
C THR A 42 -7.97 -15.16 6.42
N LEU A 43 -8.05 -16.30 5.73
CA LEU A 43 -7.20 -16.57 4.57
C LEU A 43 -7.39 -15.50 3.49
N VAL A 44 -8.63 -15.24 3.05
CA VAL A 44 -8.91 -14.24 2.00
C VAL A 44 -8.40 -12.84 2.39
N ILE A 45 -8.57 -12.43 3.64
CA ILE A 45 -8.08 -11.14 4.14
C ILE A 45 -6.54 -11.09 4.13
N SER A 46 -5.86 -12.17 4.53
CA SER A 46 -4.39 -12.22 4.49
C SER A 46 -3.82 -12.16 3.07
N LEU A 47 -4.47 -12.84 2.11
CA LEU A 47 -4.07 -12.79 0.69
C LEU A 47 -4.37 -11.42 0.08
N THR A 48 -5.58 -10.89 0.29
CA THR A 48 -5.99 -9.61 -0.29
C THR A 48 -5.27 -8.42 0.35
N GLY A 49 -5.05 -8.49 1.66
CA GLY A 49 -4.31 -7.46 2.41
C GLY A 49 -2.86 -7.35 1.96
N SER A 50 -2.20 -8.45 1.61
CA SER A 50 -0.86 -8.39 1.03
C SER A 50 -0.86 -7.79 -0.37
N SER A 51 -1.79 -8.20 -1.24
CA SER A 51 -1.92 -7.65 -2.60
C SER A 51 -2.22 -6.16 -2.60
N ASN A 52 -3.13 -5.68 -1.74
CA ASN A 52 -3.46 -4.26 -1.67
C ASN A 52 -2.28 -3.41 -1.15
N ARG A 53 -1.49 -3.94 -0.21
CA ARG A 53 -0.29 -3.26 0.29
C ARG A 53 0.79 -3.14 -0.77
N VAL A 54 0.99 -4.18 -1.59
CA VAL A 54 1.92 -4.13 -2.73
C VAL A 54 1.44 -3.09 -3.74
N ALA A 55 0.16 -3.10 -4.11
CA ALA A 55 -0.40 -2.11 -5.03
C ALA A 55 -0.24 -0.67 -4.50
N GLU A 56 -0.51 -0.41 -3.22
CA GLU A 56 -0.30 0.91 -2.62
C GLU A 56 1.17 1.33 -2.60
N GLN A 57 2.09 0.40 -2.34
CA GLN A 57 3.53 0.65 -2.40
C GLN A 57 3.97 0.98 -3.83
N ASP A 58 3.50 0.22 -4.81
CA ASP A 58 3.81 0.43 -6.24
C ASP A 58 3.27 1.78 -6.73
N MET A 59 2.09 2.20 -6.29
CA MET A 59 1.57 3.52 -6.62
C MET A 59 2.41 4.65 -6.00
N LYS A 60 2.86 4.49 -4.76
CA LYS A 60 3.72 5.47 -4.08
C LYS A 60 5.10 5.56 -4.74
N THR A 61 5.71 4.42 -5.08
CA THR A 61 7.00 4.39 -5.77
C THR A 61 6.87 4.97 -7.17
N ALA A 62 5.85 4.59 -7.95
CA ALA A 62 5.61 5.15 -9.28
C ALA A 62 5.48 6.69 -9.25
N LYS A 63 4.73 7.23 -8.28
CA LYS A 63 4.61 8.69 -8.10
C LYS A 63 5.95 9.34 -7.75
N ALA A 64 6.73 8.74 -6.85
CA ALA A 64 8.04 9.25 -6.48
C ALA A 64 9.03 9.20 -7.65
N LEU A 65 9.02 8.13 -8.45
CA LEU A 65 9.87 8.01 -9.65
C LEU A 65 9.45 9.00 -10.75
N ALA A 66 8.16 9.26 -10.92
CA ALA A 66 7.67 10.27 -11.86
C ALA A 66 8.17 11.67 -11.48
N HIS A 67 8.06 12.04 -10.20
CA HIS A 67 8.57 13.30 -9.69
C HIS A 67 10.10 13.42 -9.82
N ALA A 68 10.83 12.35 -9.49
CA ALA A 68 12.28 12.28 -9.69
C ALA A 68 12.69 12.49 -11.14
N LYS A 69 11.94 11.91 -12.09
CA LYS A 69 12.18 12.08 -13.53
C LYS A 69 12.00 13.55 -13.94
N GLU A 70 10.95 14.21 -13.48
CA GLU A 70 10.71 15.63 -13.75
C GLU A 70 11.84 16.49 -13.22
N ALA A 71 12.29 16.24 -11.99
CA ALA A 71 13.40 16.97 -11.37
C ALA A 71 14.73 16.75 -12.12
N LEU A 72 15.00 15.52 -12.60
CA LEU A 72 16.16 15.24 -13.45
C LEU A 72 16.10 15.97 -14.79
N ILE A 73 14.94 16.03 -15.43
CA ILE A 73 14.76 16.77 -16.69
C ILE A 73 14.94 18.27 -16.44
N ALA A 74 14.36 18.80 -15.37
CA ALA A 74 14.53 20.19 -14.97
C ALA A 74 16.01 20.52 -14.72
N HIS A 75 16.73 19.64 -14.02
CA HIS A 75 18.17 19.80 -13.80
C HIS A 75 18.95 19.79 -15.12
N ALA A 76 18.70 18.81 -15.99
CA ALA A 76 19.38 18.66 -17.28
C ALA A 76 19.20 19.89 -18.19
N VAL A 77 18.06 20.58 -18.11
CA VAL A 77 17.80 21.84 -18.84
C VAL A 77 18.41 23.04 -18.12
N SER A 78 18.48 23.03 -16.79
CA SER A 78 19.07 24.12 -16.00
C SER A 78 20.60 24.21 -16.13
N VAL A 79 21.26 23.13 -16.55
CA VAL A 79 22.70 23.13 -16.85
C VAL A 79 22.93 23.94 -18.12
N LEU A 80 23.23 25.22 -17.93
CA LEU A 80 23.54 26.17 -18.99
C LEU A 80 24.99 25.98 -19.47
N LEU A 81 25.17 26.13 -20.78
CA LEU A 81 26.46 26.12 -21.48
C LEU A 81 27.40 27.10 -20.77
N PRO A 82 28.66 26.73 -20.50
CA PRO A 82 29.63 27.66 -19.92
C PRO A 82 29.77 28.88 -20.84
N THR A 83 29.26 30.03 -20.41
CA THR A 83 29.43 31.32 -21.10
C THR A 83 30.80 31.95 -20.84
N ALA A 84 31.70 31.25 -20.13
CA ALA A 84 33.04 31.69 -19.82
C ALA A 84 34.08 30.61 -20.19
N PRO A 85 35.15 30.94 -20.94
CA PRO A 85 36.20 30.02 -21.39
C PRO A 85 37.14 29.53 -20.27
N SER A 86 36.77 29.70 -19.00
CA SER A 86 37.62 29.44 -17.83
C SER A 86 36.98 28.54 -16.78
N ALA A 87 35.74 28.10 -16.99
CA ALA A 87 35.11 27.12 -16.11
C ALA A 87 35.43 25.70 -16.62
N LEU A 88 36.23 24.96 -15.86
CA LEU A 88 36.56 23.54 -16.06
C LEU A 88 35.31 22.61 -16.00
N THR A 89 34.12 23.18 -15.85
CA THR A 89 32.86 22.44 -15.91
C THR A 89 32.44 22.32 -17.38
N THR A 90 32.78 21.19 -18.00
CA THR A 90 32.25 20.74 -19.31
C THR A 90 30.75 20.41 -19.25
N ALA A 91 30.00 21.07 -18.37
CA ALA A 91 28.61 20.78 -18.11
C ALA A 91 27.80 21.17 -19.35
N ARG A 92 27.26 20.18 -20.03
CA ARG A 92 26.42 20.35 -21.22
C ARG A 92 24.96 20.18 -20.82
N PRO A 93 24.01 20.78 -21.55
CA PRO A 93 22.61 20.47 -21.36
C PRO A 93 22.41 18.98 -21.61
N GLY A 94 21.71 18.32 -20.69
CA GLY A 94 21.61 16.86 -20.69
C GLY A 94 22.57 16.16 -19.73
N ASP A 95 23.56 16.86 -19.16
CA ASP A 95 24.37 16.27 -18.09
C ASP A 95 23.53 16.07 -16.84
N LEU A 96 23.58 14.85 -16.33
CA LEU A 96 22.87 14.42 -15.14
C LEU A 96 23.81 14.47 -13.93
N PRO A 97 23.28 14.77 -12.73
CA PRO A 97 24.08 14.78 -11.52
C PRO A 97 24.56 13.36 -11.18
N CYS A 98 25.77 13.25 -10.63
CA CYS A 98 26.30 11.96 -10.21
C CYS A 98 25.41 11.30 -9.14
N PRO A 99 25.14 9.99 -9.24
CA PRO A 99 24.33 9.29 -8.25
C PRO A 99 24.95 9.38 -6.85
N ALA A 100 24.11 9.43 -5.82
CA ALA A 100 24.58 9.46 -4.44
C ALA A 100 25.37 8.18 -4.10
N LEU A 101 26.53 8.34 -3.46
CA LEU A 101 27.35 7.22 -2.99
C LEU A 101 26.78 6.59 -1.72
N ASP A 102 26.05 7.37 -0.92
CA ASP A 102 25.47 6.98 0.35
C ASP A 102 23.93 7.22 0.39
N SER A 103 23.33 7.02 1.56
CA SER A 103 21.92 7.30 1.82
C SER A 103 21.61 8.79 2.02
N GLY A 104 22.60 9.69 1.93
CA GLY A 104 22.46 11.12 2.19
C GLY A 104 21.76 11.90 1.09
N GLY A 105 21.62 11.32 -0.11
CA GLY A 105 20.86 11.91 -1.21
C GLY A 105 21.52 13.11 -1.89
N ILE A 106 22.82 13.34 -1.63
CA ILE A 106 23.62 14.40 -2.26
C ILE A 106 24.36 13.81 -3.46
N ALA A 107 24.40 14.55 -4.58
CA ALA A 107 25.24 14.20 -5.71
C ALA A 107 26.72 14.23 -5.33
N SER A 108 27.46 13.16 -5.59
CA SER A 108 28.89 13.13 -5.28
C SER A 108 29.71 13.84 -6.36
N ILE A 109 30.87 14.38 -5.99
CA ILE A 109 31.72 15.17 -6.89
C ILE A 109 32.23 14.35 -8.09
N SER A 110 32.50 13.06 -7.90
CA SER A 110 32.91 12.14 -8.97
C SER A 110 31.86 11.06 -9.17
N CYS A 111 31.56 10.69 -10.43
CA CYS A 111 30.69 9.57 -10.81
C CYS A 111 31.41 8.21 -10.75
N GLY A 112 32.66 8.22 -10.30
CA GLY A 112 33.55 7.08 -10.26
C GLY A 112 34.41 6.97 -11.51
N ASP A 113 35.35 6.03 -11.49
CA ASP A 113 36.30 5.79 -12.58
C ASP A 113 35.83 4.71 -13.57
N ALA A 114 36.39 4.72 -14.78
CA ALA A 114 36.16 3.69 -15.80
C ALA A 114 36.56 2.27 -15.32
N ALA A 115 37.44 2.18 -14.32
CA ALA A 115 37.89 0.93 -13.73
C ALA A 115 36.89 0.30 -12.73
N GLY A 116 35.80 0.99 -12.36
CA GLY A 116 34.77 0.41 -11.49
C GLY A 116 35.16 0.25 -10.00
N THR A 117 36.28 0.85 -9.57
CA THR A 117 36.89 0.62 -8.24
C THR A 117 36.41 1.57 -7.14
N THR A 118 35.61 2.57 -7.48
CA THR A 118 35.22 3.68 -6.58
C THR A 118 33.72 3.63 -6.22
N GLY A 119 33.17 2.43 -6.06
CA GLY A 119 31.81 2.23 -5.55
C GLY A 119 30.69 2.46 -6.56
N GLN A 120 30.94 2.28 -7.85
CA GLN A 120 29.97 2.36 -8.95
C GLN A 120 28.81 1.39 -8.72
N SER A 121 29.10 0.21 -8.18
CA SER A 121 28.09 -0.80 -7.80
C SER A 121 27.13 -0.31 -6.72
N VAL A 122 27.62 0.48 -5.75
CA VAL A 122 26.82 1.01 -4.64
C VAL A 122 25.83 2.08 -5.12
N ARG A 123 26.10 2.67 -6.27
CA ARG A 123 25.36 3.81 -6.84
C ARG A 123 24.21 3.39 -7.75
N LEU A 124 24.20 2.13 -8.18
CA LEU A 124 23.13 1.57 -8.99
C LEU A 124 21.80 1.67 -8.21
N GLY A 125 20.78 2.23 -8.87
CA GLY A 125 19.47 2.43 -8.26
C GLY A 125 19.39 3.57 -7.24
N ARG A 126 20.45 4.38 -7.06
CA ARG A 126 20.42 5.57 -6.18
C ARG A 126 20.17 6.84 -6.97
N LEU A 127 19.39 7.73 -6.39
CA LEU A 127 19.07 9.05 -6.94
C LEU A 127 19.52 10.15 -5.95
N PRO A 128 20.18 11.22 -6.41
CA PRO A 128 20.55 12.36 -5.56
C PRO A 128 19.36 13.30 -5.35
N TRP A 129 18.31 12.82 -4.68
CA TRP A 129 17.04 13.54 -4.48
C TRP A 129 17.21 14.92 -3.84
N LYS A 130 18.18 15.09 -2.93
CA LYS A 130 18.41 16.38 -2.25
C LYS A 130 19.11 17.41 -3.12
N THR A 131 19.80 16.97 -4.18
CA THR A 131 20.40 17.86 -5.19
C THR A 131 19.37 18.31 -6.22
N LEU A 132 18.29 17.55 -6.37
CA LEU A 132 17.23 17.78 -7.36
C LEU A 132 16.10 18.68 -6.84
N GLY A 133 15.92 18.77 -5.53
CA GLY A 133 14.92 19.63 -4.88
C GLY A 133 13.76 18.84 -4.29
#